data_AF-A0A968MKM7-F1
#
_entry.id   AF-A0A968MKM7-F1
#
_cell.length_a   1.000
_cell.length_b   1.000
_cell.length_c   1.000
_cell.angle_alpha   90.00
_cell.angle_beta   90.00
_cell.angle_gamma   90.00
#
_symmetry.space_group_name_H-M   'P 1'
#
loop_
_entity.id
_entity.type
_entity.pdbx_description
1 polymer ?
#
loop_
_entity_poly.entity_id
_entity_poly.type
_entity_poly.pdbx_seq_one_letter_code
_entity_poly.pdbx_strand_id
1 'polypeptide(L)' 'MYKVWLLFDPRQALVGLFTFLFVLALVIHFILLSTDRFNWLEGPNKVRAGQMSALPPSQ' A
#
# COMPACT_ATOMS: atom_id res chain seq x y z
N MET A 1 -4.62 -26.56 29.43
CA MET A 1 -4.50 -26.17 28.00
C MET A 1 -3.12 -25.57 27.72
N TYR A 2 -2.03 -26.29 28.04
CA TYR A 2 -0.64 -25.91 27.69
C TYR A 2 -0.14 -26.70 26.47
N LYS A 3 -0.83 -27.79 26.11
CA LYS A 3 -0.51 -28.67 24.97
C LYS A 3 -0.53 -27.96 23.62
N VAL A 4 -1.26 -26.84 23.49
CA VAL A 4 -1.26 -26.02 22.26
C VAL A 4 0.16 -25.51 21.96
N TRP A 5 0.96 -25.19 22.98
CA TRP A 5 2.36 -24.77 22.85
C TRP A 5 3.35 -25.92 22.54
N LEU A 6 2.89 -27.17 22.64
CA LEU A 6 3.67 -28.37 22.30
C LEU A 6 3.46 -28.80 20.84
N LEU A 7 2.37 -28.33 20.21
CA LEU A 7 2.03 -28.57 18.80
C LEU A 7 2.31 -27.34 17.92
N PHE A 8 2.10 -26.14 18.47
CA PHE A 8 2.41 -24.89 17.81
C PHE A 8 3.69 -24.32 18.40
N ASP A 9 4.76 -24.36 17.62
CA ASP A 9 6.00 -23.67 18.00
C ASP A 9 5.66 -22.20 18.29
N PRO A 10 5.95 -21.69 19.52
CA PRO A 10 5.57 -20.35 19.98
C PRO A 10 5.96 -19.26 19.00
N ARG A 11 7.08 -19.48 18.30
CA ARG A 11 7.61 -18.60 17.27
C ARG A 11 6.72 -18.55 16.03
N GLN A 12 6.22 -19.68 15.56
CA GLN A 12 5.37 -19.74 14.36
C GLN A 12 4.00 -19.10 14.62
N ALA A 13 3.44 -19.24 15.83
CA ALA A 13 2.19 -18.57 16.19
C ALA A 13 2.35 -17.04 16.21
N LEU A 14 3.42 -16.53 16.81
CA LEU A 14 3.73 -15.09 16.82
C LEU A 14 4.02 -14.56 15.42
N VAL A 15 4.83 -15.28 14.64
CA VAL A 15 5.15 -14.91 13.25
C VAL A 15 3.91 -14.96 12.37
N GLY A 16 3.08 -16.00 12.47
CA GLY A 16 1.85 -16.13 11.69
C GLY A 16 0.86 -15.00 11.96
N LEU A 17 0.67 -14.64 13.24
CA LEU A 17 -0.15 -13.49 13.61
C LEU A 17 0.45 -12.19 13.06
N PHE A 18 1.75 -11.97 13.24
CA PHE A 18 2.42 -10.76 12.78
C PHE A 18 2.37 -10.62 11.25
N THR A 19 2.69 -11.69 10.52
CA THR A 19 2.64 -11.75 9.07
C THR A 19 1.22 -11.58 8.56
N PHE A 20 0.20 -12.19 9.19
CA PHE A 20 -1.19 -12.00 8.79
C PHE A 20 -1.62 -10.53 8.90
N LEU A 21 -1.38 -9.90 10.06
CA LEU A 21 -1.71 -8.48 10.25
C LEU A 21 -0.89 -7.57 9.33
N PHE A 22 0.39 -7.88 9.10
CA PHE A 22 1.27 -7.09 8.25
C PHE A 22 0.87 -7.16 6.78
N VAL A 23 0.58 -8.37 6.27
CA VAL A 23 0.09 -8.55 4.89
C VAL A 23 -1.25 -7.85 4.71
N LEU A 24 -2.18 -7.97 5.68
CA LEU A 24 -3.46 -7.27 5.63
C LEU A 24 -3.27 -5.75 5.58
N ALA A 25 -2.35 -5.20 6.39
CA ALA A 25 -2.03 -3.78 6.36
C ALA A 25 -1.46 -3.35 5.00
N LEU A 26 -0.51 -4.10 4.44
CA LEU A 26 0.05 -3.80 3.12
C LEU A 26 -1.02 -3.81 2.03
N VAL A 27 -1.89 -4.83 2.00
CA VAL A 27 -2.97 -4.91 1.00
C VAL A 27 -3.86 -3.66 1.04
N ILE A 28 -4.27 -3.22 2.23
CA ILE A 28 -5.08 -2.00 2.38
C ILE A 28 -4.31 -0.77 1.86
N HIS A 29 -3.04 -0.61 2.24
CA HIS A 29 -2.23 0.53 1.79
C HIS A 29 -2.02 0.53 0.27
N PHE A 30 -1.77 -0.63 -0.33
CA PHE A 30 -1.61 -0.77 -1.77
C PHE A 30 -2.90 -0.43 -2.53
N ILE A 31 -4.08 -0.79 -1.99
CA ILE A 31 -5.37 -0.41 -2.59
C ILE A 31 -5.58 1.11 -2.52
N LEU A 32 -5.27 1.73 -1.37
CA LEU A 32 -5.38 3.19 -1.22
C LEU A 32 -4.40 3.92 -2.15
N LEU A 33 -3.15 3.45 -2.24
CA LEU A 33 -2.14 3.99 -3.15
C LEU A 33 -2.51 3.73 -4.62
N SER A 34 -3.12 2.60 -4.98
CA SER A 34 -3.48 2.35 -6.39
C SER A 34 -4.69 3.16 -6.86
N THR A 35 -5.47 3.73 -5.94
CA THR A 35 -6.69 4.47 -6.29
C THR A 35 -6.36 5.94 -6.55
N ASP A 36 -6.68 6.44 -7.75
CA ASP A 36 -6.36 7.78 -8.27
C ASP A 36 -6.67 8.95 -7.29
N ARG A 37 -7.70 8.79 -6.44
CA ARG A 37 -8.09 9.79 -5.42
C ARG A 37 -7.33 9.73 -4.10
N PHE A 38 -6.75 8.60 -3.72
CA PHE A 38 -6.06 8.39 -2.44
C PHE A 38 -4.57 8.10 -2.60
N ASN A 39 -4.08 8.09 -3.84
CA ASN A 39 -2.68 8.00 -4.19
C ASN A 39 -1.95 9.29 -3.81
N TRP A 40 -1.64 9.43 -2.52
CA TRP A 40 -0.93 10.60 -1.99
C TRP A 40 0.46 10.77 -2.61
N LEU A 41 1.00 9.73 -3.25
CA LEU A 41 2.28 9.76 -3.95
C LEU A 41 2.18 10.51 -5.29
N GLU A 42 1.01 10.48 -5.93
CA GLU A 42 0.82 11.04 -7.27
C GLU A 42 0.44 12.53 -7.24
N GLY A 43 -0.12 13.01 -6.12
CA GLY A 43 -0.49 14.40 -5.90
C GLY A 43 -1.46 14.97 -6.95
N PRO A 44 -2.01 16.18 -6.75
CA PRO A 44 -2.90 16.84 -7.70
C PRO A 44 -2.26 17.18 -9.07
N ASN A 45 -1.03 16.74 -9.35
CA ASN A 45 -0.21 17.19 -10.48
C ASN A 45 -0.35 16.36 -11.76
N LYS A 46 -1.13 15.27 -11.78
CA LYS A 46 -1.39 14.57 -13.05
C LYS A 46 -2.20 15.38 -14.07
N VAL A 47 -2.94 16.41 -13.63
CA VAL A 47 -3.64 17.33 -14.53
C VAL A 47 -2.71 18.37 -15.18
N ARG A 48 -1.52 18.64 -14.60
CA ARG A 48 -0.64 19.71 -15.08
C ARG A 48 0.43 19.26 -16.09
N ALA A 49 0.80 17.98 -16.10
CA ALA A 49 1.79 17.44 -17.04
C ALA A 49 1.28 17.33 -18.49
N GLY A 50 -0.04 17.21 -18.69
CA GLY A 50 -0.65 17.21 -20.03
C GLY A 50 -0.91 18.61 -20.62
N GLN A 51 -0.85 19.67 -19.80
CA GLN A 51 -1.14 21.05 -20.24
C GLN A 51 0.11 21.87 -20.61
N MET A 52 1.33 21.36 -20.38
CA MET A 52 2.57 22.08 -20.75
C MET A 52 3.06 21.80 -22.19
N SER A 53 2.28 21.12 -23.03
CA SER A 53 2.63 20.90 -24.46
C SER A 53 1.96 21.86 -25.44
N ALA A 54 1.28 22.91 -24.96
CA ALA A 54 0.66 23.90 -25.83
C ALA A 54 0.99 25.34 -25.40
N LEU A 55 2.28 25.68 -25.31
CA LEU A 55 2.66 27.07 -25.59
C LEU A 55 2.90 27.14 -27.11
N PRO A 56 1.99 27.74 -27.90
CA PRO A 56 2.27 28.02 -29.30
C PRO A 56 3.48 28.96 -29.40
N PRO A 57 4.42 28.73 -30.33
CA PRO A 57 5.50 29.68 -30.58
C PRO A 57 4.88 31.01 -31.02
N SER A 58 5.14 32.06 -30.24
CA SER A 58 4.79 33.43 -30.57
C SER A 58 5.58 33.86 -31.82
N GLN A 59 4.88 33.92 -32.95
CA GLN A 59 5.22 34.78 -34.08
C GLN A 59 5.06 36.24 -33.68
#